data_AF-A0A6I6A869-F1
#
_entry.id   AF-A0A6I6A869-F1
#
_cell.length_a   1.000
_cell.length_b   1.000
_cell.length_c   1.000
_cell.angle_alpha   90.00
_cell.angle_beta   90.00
_cell.angle_gamma   90.00
#
_symmetry.space_group_name_H-M   'P 1'
#
loop_
_entity.id
_entity.type
_entity.pdbx_description
1 polymer ?
#
loop_
_entity_poly.entity_id
_entity_poly.type
_entity_poly.pdbx_seq_one_letter_code
_entity_poly.pdbx_strand_id
1 'polypeptide(L)'
;MVGRVEKQLLEKIASQIEQLRLLNPDDLSHREGLTDEINFDSAIPIIKENLEQFQPLYNRDLSKLPSKELDRIEESFRLVIDSADQIANFRIGDGVNPKQRCNEIIVDIEKKRGQILSGILLPLAVTGIWEIDVDSIQKKTNKVIDQIENKNQELDSLLEVSQKETSAALNAIRESSAYAGVTANAEAFHKQSNKHFWSSFRWLIATCLSVLLTAGVAIYFLNSITGDTTIPAAQKTNMPQSIPEAIQYIFAKLVIFSTLTFTIVLCSKNYKSHKHNQTLYDHRATTLDTFQAFYNGSNDEHVKDAILLQAAYAAFGNRQTGFESIQEKDSPPPMQIVDVLNKTVKTAESVGKDISHSS
;
A
#
# COMPACT_ATOMS: atom_id res chain seq x y z
N MET A 1 25.08 49.20 56.41
CA MET A 1 24.46 50.40 55.79
C MET A 1 23.95 50.13 54.38
N VAL A 2 24.67 49.38 53.54
CA VAL A 2 24.32 49.11 52.11
C VAL A 2 22.90 48.53 51.91
N GLY A 3 22.52 47.46 52.62
CA GLY A 3 21.19 46.85 52.45
C GLY A 3 19.98 47.69 52.92
N ARG A 4 20.18 48.74 53.73
CA ARG A 4 19.08 49.66 54.12
C ARG A 4 18.78 50.67 53.00
N VAL A 5 19.80 51.06 52.25
CA VAL A 5 19.68 52.00 51.12
C VAL A 5 19.04 51.30 49.92
N GLU A 6 19.45 50.06 49.63
CA GLU A 6 18.87 49.25 48.54
C GLU A 6 17.38 48.95 48.78
N LYS A 7 16.98 48.65 50.01
CA LYS A 7 15.57 48.42 50.36
C LYS A 7 14.71 49.68 50.16
N GLN A 8 15.25 50.85 50.53
CA GLN A 8 14.56 52.13 50.31
C GLN A 8 14.43 52.47 48.81
N LEU A 9 15.42 52.10 47.99
CA LEU A 9 15.37 52.27 46.53
C LEU A 9 14.32 51.34 45.91
N LEU A 10 14.24 50.08 46.33
CA LEU A 10 13.22 49.14 45.85
C LEU A 10 11.81 49.58 46.22
N GLU A 11 11.59 50.11 47.43
CA GLU A 11 10.30 50.68 47.85
C GLU A 11 9.89 51.90 46.98
N LYS A 12 10.85 52.77 46.64
CA LYS A 12 10.61 53.91 45.73
C LYS A 12 10.28 53.46 44.32
N ILE A 13 11.04 52.50 43.77
CA ILE A 13 10.80 51.93 42.45
C ILE A 13 9.43 51.26 42.40
N ALA A 14 9.02 50.52 43.44
CA ALA A 14 7.70 49.92 43.52
C ALA A 14 6.57 50.97 43.48
N SER A 15 6.73 52.08 44.22
CA SER A 15 5.78 53.19 44.17
C SER A 15 5.73 53.87 42.79
N GLN A 16 6.87 54.01 42.10
CA GLN A 16 6.93 54.56 40.74
C GLN A 16 6.29 53.62 39.71
N ILE A 17 6.47 52.30 39.85
CA ILE A 17 5.79 51.30 39.01
C ILE A 17 4.27 51.43 39.14
N GLU A 18 3.75 51.64 40.34
CA GLU A 18 2.32 51.84 40.55
C GLU A 18 1.80 53.13 39.88
N GLN A 19 2.56 54.23 39.98
CA GLN A 19 2.23 55.48 39.29
C GLN A 19 2.28 55.34 37.76
N LEU A 20 3.31 54.68 37.23
CA LEU A 20 3.45 54.43 35.78
C LEU A 20 2.37 53.47 35.23
N ARG A 21 1.86 52.55 36.05
CA ARG A 21 0.72 51.68 35.68
C ARG A 21 -0.61 52.41 35.60
N LEU A 22 -0.79 53.44 36.43
CA LEU A 22 -2.01 54.27 36.46
C LEU A 22 -1.98 55.42 35.44
N LEU A 23 -0.80 55.73 34.89
CA LEU A 23 -0.65 56.77 33.88
C LEU A 23 -1.26 56.33 32.54
N ASN A 24 -2.29 57.04 32.09
CA ASN A 24 -2.85 56.88 30.75
C ASN A 24 -2.34 57.99 29.82
N PRO A 25 -1.48 57.69 28.82
CA PRO A 25 -0.94 58.69 27.91
C PRO A 25 -1.99 59.43 27.09
N ASP A 26 -3.11 58.77 26.77
CA ASP A 26 -4.13 59.35 25.89
C ASP A 26 -4.86 60.53 26.56
N ASP A 27 -4.97 60.51 27.90
CA ASP A 27 -5.58 61.58 28.71
C ASP A 27 -4.71 62.85 28.80
N LEU A 28 -3.49 62.81 28.27
CA LEU A 28 -2.54 63.93 28.27
C LEU A 28 -2.63 64.81 27.01
N SER A 29 -3.27 64.33 25.94
CA SER A 29 -3.27 64.96 24.62
C SER A 29 -4.21 66.17 24.51
N HIS A 30 -5.43 66.05 25.03
CA HIS A 30 -6.53 67.00 24.82
C HIS A 30 -7.29 67.26 26.13
N ARG A 31 -6.75 68.14 26.98
CA ARG A 31 -7.46 68.61 28.18
C ARG A 31 -8.39 69.77 27.84
N GLU A 32 -9.55 69.83 28.50
CA GLU A 32 -10.48 70.96 28.43
C GLU A 32 -9.75 72.27 28.76
N GLY A 33 -9.48 73.08 27.75
CA GLY A 33 -8.76 74.35 27.88
C GLY A 33 -7.53 74.51 26.98
N LEU A 34 -7.07 73.45 26.29
CA LEU A 34 -6.05 73.55 25.24
C LEU A 34 -6.73 73.80 23.87
N THR A 35 -6.16 74.69 23.05
CA THR A 35 -6.62 74.94 21.68
C THR A 35 -5.98 73.95 20.70
N ASP A 36 -6.62 73.67 19.57
CA ASP A 36 -6.11 72.78 18.51
C ASP A 36 -4.69 73.14 18.00
N GLU A 37 -4.22 74.36 18.26
CA GLU A 37 -2.88 74.82 17.88
C GLU A 37 -1.78 74.58 18.94
N ILE A 38 -2.15 74.22 20.18
CA ILE A 38 -1.25 74.01 21.33
C ILE A 38 -1.63 72.69 22.00
N ASN A 39 -1.14 71.58 21.44
CA ASN A 39 -1.40 70.23 21.93
C ASN A 39 -0.11 69.41 22.09
N PHE A 40 -0.20 68.27 22.77
CA PHE A 40 0.92 67.38 23.05
C PHE A 40 0.87 66.08 22.23
N ASP A 41 0.12 66.06 21.12
CA ASP A 41 -0.13 64.86 20.30
C ASP A 41 1.16 64.15 19.87
N SER A 42 2.20 64.93 19.53
CA SER A 42 3.51 64.40 19.12
C SER A 42 4.30 63.74 20.25
N ALA A 43 4.04 64.08 21.52
CA ALA A 43 4.73 63.52 22.68
C ALA A 43 4.07 62.23 23.22
N ILE A 44 2.77 62.03 22.97
CA ILE A 44 2.02 60.84 23.39
C ILE A 44 2.64 59.52 22.91
N PRO A 45 2.98 59.32 21.62
CA PRO A 45 3.55 58.06 21.17
C PRO A 45 4.90 57.76 21.85
N ILE A 46 5.67 58.79 22.19
CA ILE A 46 6.97 58.65 22.87
C ILE A 46 6.76 58.16 24.31
N ILE A 47 5.79 58.73 25.03
CA ILE A 47 5.45 58.32 26.40
C ILE A 47 4.90 56.89 26.41
N LYS A 48 4.03 56.56 25.46
CA LYS A 48 3.46 55.20 25.31
C LYS A 48 4.55 54.16 25.06
N GLU A 49 5.48 54.43 24.15
CA GLU A 49 6.61 53.55 23.87
C GLU A 49 7.49 53.34 25.11
N ASN A 50 7.77 54.40 25.88
CA ASN A 50 8.55 54.29 27.12
C ASN A 50 7.82 53.41 28.17
N LEU A 51 6.49 53.55 28.31
CA LEU A 51 5.71 52.72 29.24
C LEU A 51 5.69 51.25 28.82
N GLU A 52 5.57 50.95 27.53
CA GLU A 52 5.62 49.59 26.99
C GLU A 52 6.99 48.95 27.26
N GLN A 53 8.08 49.70 27.10
CA GLN A 53 9.44 49.22 27.39
C GLN A 53 9.67 48.89 28.87
N PHE A 54 8.96 49.54 29.79
CA PHE A 54 9.04 49.27 31.22
C PHE A 54 8.19 48.07 31.66
N GLN A 55 7.18 47.66 30.89
CA GLN A 55 6.26 46.57 31.27
C GLN A 55 6.95 45.28 31.74
N PRO A 56 7.99 44.76 31.06
CA PRO A 56 8.64 43.54 31.50
C PRO A 56 9.28 43.68 32.89
N LEU A 57 9.75 44.86 33.26
CA LEU A 57 10.39 45.12 34.55
C LEU A 57 9.37 45.13 35.71
N TYR A 58 8.09 45.38 35.44
CA TYR A 58 7.06 45.45 36.48
C TYR A 58 6.77 44.11 37.15
N ASN A 59 7.03 43.01 36.45
CA ASN A 59 6.71 41.66 36.92
C ASN A 59 7.97 40.87 37.32
N ARG A 60 9.15 41.50 37.24
CA ARG A 60 10.44 40.87 37.48
C ARG A 60 10.97 41.17 38.86
N ASP A 61 11.71 40.23 39.42
CA ASP A 61 12.40 40.42 40.69
C ASP A 61 13.64 41.30 40.51
N LEU A 62 13.50 42.59 40.85
CA LEU A 62 14.57 43.59 40.76
C LEU A 62 15.54 43.54 41.96
N SER A 63 15.26 42.72 42.99
CA SER A 63 16.03 42.70 44.25
C SER A 63 17.49 42.27 44.09
N LYS A 64 17.81 41.60 42.98
CA LYS A 64 19.14 41.07 42.67
C LYS A 64 20.02 42.05 41.88
N LEU A 65 19.47 43.21 41.48
CA LEU A 65 20.23 44.20 40.74
C LEU A 65 21.17 44.99 41.66
N PRO A 66 22.39 45.32 41.20
CA PRO A 66 23.27 46.22 41.95
C PRO A 66 22.61 47.57 42.20
N SER A 67 22.91 48.20 43.34
CA SER A 67 22.33 49.50 43.71
C SER A 67 22.42 50.56 42.61
N LYS A 68 23.53 50.59 41.85
CA LYS A 68 23.72 51.52 40.72
C LYS A 68 22.74 51.32 39.57
N GLU A 69 22.30 50.08 39.34
CA GLU A 69 21.32 49.77 38.29
C GLU A 69 19.89 50.04 38.78
N LEU A 70 19.63 49.84 40.09
CA LEU A 70 18.39 50.29 40.71
C LEU A 70 18.26 51.81 40.66
N ASP A 71 19.33 52.55 40.92
CA ASP A 71 19.37 54.01 40.80
C ASP A 71 19.05 54.46 39.36
N ARG A 72 19.57 53.76 38.34
CA ARG A 72 19.27 54.04 36.94
C ARG A 72 17.83 53.76 36.55
N ILE A 73 17.24 52.69 37.08
CA ILE A 73 15.82 52.38 36.88
C ILE A 73 14.95 53.46 37.53
N GLU A 74 15.24 53.80 38.79
CA GLU A 74 14.54 54.86 39.52
C GLU A 74 14.60 56.19 38.76
N GLU A 75 15.78 56.58 38.28
CA GLU A 75 15.96 57.80 37.50
C GLU A 75 15.19 57.74 36.18
N SER A 76 15.21 56.60 35.48
CA SER A 76 14.48 56.43 34.22
C SER A 76 12.96 56.47 34.39
N PHE A 77 12.44 55.89 35.47
CA PHE A 77 11.02 55.96 35.82
C PHE A 77 10.63 57.38 36.23
N ARG A 78 11.43 58.04 37.06
CA ARG A 78 11.22 59.43 37.46
C ARG A 78 11.21 60.37 36.25
N LEU A 79 12.11 60.21 35.29
CA LEU A 79 12.13 61.04 34.08
C LEU A 79 10.81 60.96 33.29
N VAL A 80 10.19 59.79 33.20
CA VAL A 80 8.89 59.61 32.52
C VAL A 80 7.74 60.19 33.35
N ILE A 81 7.74 59.99 34.66
CA ILE A 81 6.74 60.57 35.58
C ILE A 81 6.82 62.10 35.54
N ASP A 82 8.01 62.67 35.69
CA ASP A 82 8.22 64.13 35.66
C ASP A 82 7.79 64.72 34.31
N SER A 83 8.09 64.04 33.20
CA SER A 83 7.65 64.48 31.87
C SER A 83 6.12 64.41 31.71
N ALA A 84 5.46 63.39 32.27
CA ALA A 84 4.00 63.30 32.29
C ALA A 84 3.37 64.39 33.18
N ASP A 85 3.97 64.67 34.35
CA ASP A 85 3.54 65.72 35.26
C ASP A 85 3.75 67.12 34.68
N GLN A 86 4.82 67.34 33.91
CA GLN A 86 5.06 68.60 33.21
C GLN A 86 4.00 68.87 32.14
N ILE A 87 3.57 67.83 31.42
CA ILE A 87 2.43 67.93 30.49
C ILE A 87 1.13 68.15 31.27
N ALA A 88 0.93 67.41 32.36
CA ALA A 88 -0.29 67.47 33.16
C ALA A 88 -0.53 68.83 33.83
N ASN A 89 0.53 69.53 34.21
CA ASN A 89 0.48 70.81 34.92
C ASN A 89 0.60 72.05 34.00
N PHE A 90 0.73 71.87 32.68
CA PHE A 90 0.85 72.98 31.73
C PHE A 90 -0.44 73.83 31.65
N ARG A 91 -0.33 75.17 31.74
CA ARG A 91 -1.45 76.12 31.62
C ARG A 91 -1.14 77.25 30.64
N ILE A 92 -2.15 77.67 29.88
CA ILE A 92 -2.04 78.73 28.85
C ILE A 92 -1.70 80.12 29.45
N GLY A 93 -1.96 80.34 30.74
CA GLY A 93 -1.72 81.62 31.42
C GLY A 93 -0.28 81.89 31.89
N ASP A 94 0.63 80.92 31.77
CA ASP A 94 1.92 80.95 32.47
C ASP A 94 3.07 81.67 31.70
N GLY A 95 2.79 82.37 30.60
CA GLY A 95 3.84 83.12 29.89
C GLY A 95 3.44 83.83 28.60
N VAL A 96 4.40 84.56 28.01
CA VAL A 96 4.24 85.43 26.83
C VAL A 96 4.05 84.63 25.52
N ASN A 97 4.34 83.33 25.49
CA ASN A 97 4.13 82.48 24.31
C ASN A 97 3.91 80.99 24.66
N PRO A 98 2.66 80.57 24.94
CA PRO A 98 2.34 79.20 25.35
C PRO A 98 2.71 78.13 24.31
N LYS A 99 2.66 78.46 23.00
CA LYS A 99 3.03 77.53 21.91
C LYS A 99 4.52 77.20 21.89
N GLN A 100 5.37 78.20 22.12
CA GLN A 100 6.81 77.99 22.23
C GLN A 100 7.14 77.08 23.43
N ARG A 101 6.48 77.32 24.57
CA ARG A 101 6.69 76.51 25.77
C ARG A 101 6.25 75.06 25.59
N CYS A 102 5.14 74.83 24.89
CA CYS A 102 4.68 73.49 24.52
C CYS A 102 5.73 72.74 23.67
N ASN A 103 6.27 73.40 22.64
CA ASN A 103 7.31 72.81 21.79
C ASN A 103 8.61 72.50 22.56
N GLU A 104 9.00 73.36 23.51
CA GLU A 104 10.17 73.11 24.37
C GLU A 104 10.00 71.83 25.22
N ILE A 105 8.80 71.58 25.75
CA ILE A 105 8.49 70.38 26.52
C ILE A 105 8.55 69.13 25.62
N ILE A 106 8.00 69.20 24.40
CA ILE A 106 8.04 68.09 23.45
C ILE A 106 9.49 67.73 23.09
N VAL A 107 10.32 68.72 22.77
CA VAL A 107 11.75 68.51 22.45
C VAL A 107 12.53 67.96 23.65
N ASP A 108 12.19 68.37 24.88
CA ASP A 108 12.81 67.83 26.09
C ASP A 108 12.46 66.36 26.32
N ILE A 109 11.21 65.96 26.07
CA ILE A 109 10.76 64.56 26.13
C ILE A 109 11.49 63.71 25.09
N GLU A 110 11.62 64.20 23.86
CA GLU A 110 12.39 63.54 22.80
C GLU A 110 13.85 63.33 23.20
N LYS A 111 14.48 64.35 23.80
CA LYS A 111 15.88 64.28 24.25
C LYS A 111 16.07 63.28 25.40
N LYS A 112 15.11 63.20 26.33
CA LYS A 112 15.13 62.26 27.45
C LYS A 112 14.96 60.80 27.03
N ARG A 113 14.32 60.53 25.88
CA ARG A 113 14.12 59.16 25.35
C ARG A 113 15.41 58.33 25.30
N GLY A 114 16.50 58.90 24.80
CA GLY A 114 17.78 58.20 24.72
C GLY A 114 18.37 57.86 26.08
N GLN A 115 18.16 58.73 27.07
CA GLN A 115 18.63 58.52 28.45
C GLN A 115 17.82 57.40 29.14
N ILE A 116 16.50 57.43 28.99
CA ILE A 116 15.59 56.40 29.51
C ILE A 116 15.98 55.02 28.96
N LEU A 117 16.13 54.89 27.64
CA LEU A 117 16.48 53.62 27.00
C LEU A 117 17.85 53.10 27.47
N SER A 118 18.84 53.98 27.60
CA SER A 118 20.17 53.59 28.08
C SER A 118 20.18 53.14 29.55
N GLY A 119 19.27 53.68 30.37
CA GLY A 119 19.14 53.36 31.80
C GLY A 119 18.51 51.99 32.06
N ILE A 120 17.62 51.52 31.18
CA ILE A 120 16.87 50.27 31.37
C ILE A 120 17.42 49.05 30.61
N LEU A 121 18.23 49.26 29.58
CA LEU A 121 18.67 48.19 28.68
C LEU A 121 19.41 47.05 29.39
N LEU A 122 20.38 47.39 30.25
CA LEU A 122 21.17 46.40 30.97
C LEU A 122 20.34 45.67 32.04
N PRO A 123 19.55 46.35 32.89
CA PRO A 123 18.62 45.68 33.79
C PRO A 123 17.65 44.73 33.08
N LEU A 124 17.11 45.14 31.92
CA LEU A 124 16.18 44.33 31.13
C LEU A 124 16.84 43.05 30.58
N ALA A 125 18.08 43.16 30.10
CA ALA A 125 18.85 42.02 29.60
C ALA A 125 19.21 41.04 30.71
N VAL A 126 19.72 41.52 31.84
CA VAL A 126 20.16 40.68 32.97
C VAL A 126 18.99 39.95 33.60
N THR A 127 17.88 40.65 33.86
CA THR A 127 16.68 40.03 34.42
C THR A 127 16.04 39.04 33.45
N GLY A 128 16.12 39.30 32.14
CA GLY A 128 15.66 38.37 31.11
C GLY A 128 16.49 37.08 31.07
N ILE A 129 17.81 37.16 31.25
CA ILE A 129 18.69 35.98 31.31
C ILE A 129 18.39 35.14 32.56
N TRP A 130 18.07 35.76 33.69
CA TRP A 130 17.74 35.04 34.93
C TRP A 130 16.39 34.31 34.89
N GLU A 131 15.47 34.70 34.01
CA GLU A 131 14.19 33.99 33.80
C GLU A 131 14.31 32.76 32.88
N ILE A 132 15.41 32.65 32.12
CA ILE A 132 15.62 31.51 31.21
C ILE A 132 16.14 30.32 32.03
N ASP A 133 15.24 29.45 32.49
CA ASP A 133 15.58 28.15 33.08
C ASP A 133 15.96 27.15 31.97
N VAL A 134 17.22 27.22 31.55
CA VAL A 134 17.83 26.36 30.51
C VAL A 134 17.68 24.88 30.87
N ASP A 135 17.78 24.53 32.16
CA ASP A 135 17.71 23.13 32.63
C ASP A 135 16.30 22.55 32.44
N SER A 136 15.26 23.34 32.69
CA SER A 136 13.87 22.91 32.45
C SER A 136 13.58 22.66 30.97
N ILE A 137 14.16 23.49 30.09
CA ILE A 137 14.02 23.35 28.64
C ILE A 137 14.76 22.10 28.17
N GLN A 138 16.00 21.90 28.60
CA GLN A 138 16.80 20.73 28.24
C GLN A 138 16.12 19.42 28.68
N LYS A 139 15.56 19.39 29.90
CA LYS A 139 14.80 18.23 30.40
C LYS A 139 13.54 17.96 29.57
N LYS A 140 12.78 18.99 29.18
CA LYS A 140 11.59 18.84 28.32
C LYS A 140 11.98 18.35 26.93
N THR A 141 13.02 18.91 26.33
CA THR A 141 13.53 18.51 25.02
C THR A 141 13.98 17.06 25.01
N ASN A 142 14.79 16.63 25.99
CA ASN A 142 15.24 15.23 26.08
C ASN A 142 14.06 14.27 26.26
N LYS A 143 13.09 14.61 27.12
CA LYS A 143 11.88 13.80 27.29
C LYS A 143 11.07 13.66 25.99
N VAL A 144 10.99 14.72 25.19
CA VAL A 144 10.32 14.69 23.89
C VAL A 144 11.12 13.83 22.89
N ILE A 145 12.45 13.93 22.89
CA ILE A 145 13.31 13.07 22.07
C ILE A 145 13.10 11.59 22.43
N ASP A 146 13.11 11.25 23.72
CA ASP A 146 12.86 9.88 24.19
C ASP A 146 11.47 9.38 23.76
N GLN A 147 10.44 10.24 23.81
CA GLN A 147 9.10 9.89 23.36
C GLN A 147 9.02 9.67 21.85
N ILE A 148 9.75 10.47 21.06
CA ILE A 148 9.84 10.31 19.61
C ILE A 148 10.57 9.00 19.28
N GLU A 149 11.68 8.70 19.96
CA GLU A 149 12.45 7.48 19.72
C GLU A 149 11.64 6.22 20.06
N ASN A 150 10.96 6.21 21.21
CA ASN A 150 10.05 5.12 21.58
C ASN A 150 8.91 4.94 20.57
N LYS A 151 8.30 6.04 20.10
CA LYS A 151 7.24 5.96 19.09
C LYS A 151 7.75 5.49 17.73
N ASN A 152 8.96 5.87 17.33
CA ASN A 152 9.57 5.39 16.10
C ASN A 152 9.85 3.88 16.18
N GLN A 153 10.38 3.38 17.30
CA GLN A 153 10.58 1.94 17.51
C GLN A 153 9.24 1.17 17.48
N GLU A 154 8.20 1.71 18.11
CA GLU A 154 6.85 1.13 18.05
C GLU A 154 6.33 1.12 16.61
N LEU A 155 6.52 2.21 15.86
CA LEU A 155 6.13 2.32 14.46
C LEU A 155 6.85 1.29 13.58
N ASP A 156 8.17 1.14 13.75
CA ASP A 156 8.98 0.16 13.03
C ASP A 156 8.47 -1.27 13.31
N SER A 157 8.18 -1.58 14.57
CA SER A 157 7.62 -2.90 14.94
C SER A 157 6.23 -3.14 14.34
N LEU A 158 5.38 -2.10 14.30
CA LEU A 158 4.06 -2.18 13.69
C LEU A 158 4.15 -2.37 12.17
N LEU A 159 5.15 -1.76 11.55
CA LEU A 159 5.39 -1.81 10.11
C LEU A 159 5.93 -3.19 9.71
N GLU A 160 6.83 -3.79 10.50
CA GLU A 160 7.27 -5.17 10.32
C GLU A 160 6.12 -6.17 10.47
N VAL A 161 5.29 -6.03 11.51
CA VAL A 161 4.12 -6.89 11.74
C VAL A 161 3.12 -6.74 10.58
N SER A 162 2.80 -5.51 10.18
CA SER A 162 1.88 -5.23 9.08
C SER A 162 2.40 -5.77 7.74
N GLN A 163 3.70 -5.63 7.45
CA GLN A 163 4.30 -6.23 6.26
C GLN A 163 4.18 -7.75 6.30
N LYS A 164 4.51 -8.38 7.43
CA LYS A 164 4.42 -9.84 7.60
C LYS A 164 2.98 -10.35 7.43
N GLU A 165 2.01 -9.69 8.04
CA GLU A 165 0.59 -10.04 7.92
C GLU A 165 0.08 -9.85 6.49
N THR A 166 0.47 -8.77 5.81
CA THR A 166 0.09 -8.52 4.42
C THR A 166 0.68 -9.57 3.48
N SER A 167 1.96 -9.93 3.66
CA SER A 167 2.60 -11.00 2.91
C SER A 167 1.95 -12.36 3.17
N ALA A 168 1.62 -12.68 4.42
CA ALA A 168 0.94 -13.91 4.78
C ALA A 168 -0.47 -13.98 4.18
N ALA A 169 -1.25 -12.90 4.27
CA ALA A 169 -2.60 -12.81 3.70
C ALA A 169 -2.56 -12.92 2.16
N LEU A 170 -1.62 -12.24 1.50
CA LEU A 170 -1.45 -12.29 0.05
C LEU A 170 -1.04 -13.69 -0.43
N ASN A 171 -0.16 -14.38 0.32
CA ASN A 171 0.21 -15.76 0.04
C ASN A 171 -1.00 -16.71 0.23
N ALA A 172 -1.79 -16.54 1.30
CA ALA A 172 -2.99 -17.33 1.53
C ALA A 172 -4.06 -17.13 0.43
N ILE A 173 -4.23 -15.89 -0.07
CA ILE A 173 -5.13 -15.59 -1.19
C ILE A 173 -4.63 -16.25 -2.48
N ARG A 174 -3.32 -16.17 -2.77
CA ARG A 174 -2.71 -16.83 -3.94
C ARG A 174 -2.87 -18.34 -3.88
N GLU A 175 -2.61 -18.95 -2.72
CA GLU A 175 -2.76 -20.38 -2.48
C GLU A 175 -4.23 -20.81 -2.62
N SER A 176 -5.17 -20.08 -2.00
CA SER A 176 -6.61 -20.35 -2.13
C SER A 176 -7.12 -20.17 -3.56
N SER A 177 -6.61 -19.18 -4.30
CA SER A 177 -7.00 -18.94 -5.70
C SER A 177 -6.43 -20.01 -6.64
N ALA A 178 -5.17 -20.41 -6.43
CA ALA A 178 -4.54 -21.51 -7.15
C ALA A 178 -5.29 -22.82 -6.89
N TYR A 179 -5.64 -23.08 -5.63
CA TYR A 179 -6.43 -24.25 -5.23
C TYR A 179 -7.81 -24.27 -5.89
N ALA A 180 -8.56 -23.16 -5.80
CA ALA A 180 -9.87 -23.04 -6.45
C ALA A 180 -9.78 -23.23 -7.97
N GLY A 181 -8.74 -22.69 -8.61
CA GLY A 181 -8.49 -22.87 -10.04
C GLY A 181 -8.17 -24.32 -10.41
N VAL A 182 -7.34 -25.01 -9.62
CA VAL A 182 -6.98 -26.42 -9.83
C VAL A 182 -8.20 -27.33 -9.67
N THR A 183 -8.99 -27.17 -8.59
CA THR A 183 -10.19 -27.97 -8.37
C THR A 183 -11.24 -27.72 -9.46
N ALA A 184 -11.46 -26.46 -9.87
CA ALA A 184 -12.38 -26.15 -10.97
C ALA A 184 -11.94 -26.78 -12.31
N ASN A 185 -10.64 -26.79 -12.60
CA ASN A 185 -10.11 -27.45 -13.79
C ASN A 185 -10.23 -28.98 -13.70
N ALA A 186 -10.00 -29.57 -12.54
CA ALA A 186 -10.19 -31.00 -12.31
C ALA A 186 -11.65 -31.41 -12.55
N GLU A 187 -12.61 -30.67 -12.00
CA GLU A 187 -14.04 -30.90 -12.21
C GLU A 187 -14.42 -30.74 -13.70
N ALA A 188 -13.91 -29.71 -14.38
CA ALA A 188 -14.14 -29.51 -15.80
C ALA A 188 -13.62 -30.69 -16.64
N PHE A 189 -12.45 -31.24 -16.31
CA PHE A 189 -11.89 -32.42 -16.96
C PHE A 189 -12.69 -33.69 -16.66
N HIS A 190 -13.16 -33.90 -15.43
CA HIS A 190 -14.09 -34.99 -15.10
C HIS A 190 -15.36 -34.93 -15.94
N LYS A 191 -15.95 -33.73 -16.07
CA LYS A 191 -17.15 -33.52 -16.90
C LYS A 191 -16.89 -33.83 -18.37
N GLN A 192 -15.73 -33.42 -18.89
CA GLN A 192 -15.34 -33.68 -20.28
C GLN A 192 -15.03 -35.17 -20.53
N SER A 193 -14.36 -35.83 -19.59
CA SER A 193 -14.14 -37.28 -19.59
C SER A 193 -15.48 -38.02 -19.68
N ASN A 194 -16.45 -37.67 -18.82
CA ASN A 194 -17.75 -38.32 -18.80
C ASN A 194 -18.54 -38.11 -20.12
N LYS A 195 -18.48 -36.91 -20.72
CA LYS A 195 -19.05 -36.68 -22.05
C LYS A 195 -18.44 -37.60 -23.12
N HIS A 196 -17.12 -37.75 -23.12
CA HIS A 196 -16.44 -38.65 -24.05
C HIS A 196 -16.72 -40.13 -23.75
N PHE A 197 -16.92 -40.51 -22.48
CA PHE A 197 -17.40 -41.83 -22.11
C PHE A 197 -18.75 -42.15 -22.77
N TRP A 198 -19.75 -41.29 -22.61
CA TRP A 198 -21.07 -41.49 -23.22
C TRP A 198 -21.01 -41.50 -24.76
N SER A 199 -20.24 -40.60 -25.35
CA SER A 199 -20.04 -40.61 -26.81
C SER A 199 -19.35 -41.88 -27.28
N SER A 200 -18.33 -42.38 -26.57
CA SER A 200 -17.68 -43.66 -26.88
C SER A 200 -18.67 -44.81 -26.82
N PHE A 201 -19.55 -44.83 -25.81
CA PHE A 201 -20.56 -45.87 -25.66
C PHE A 201 -21.56 -45.88 -26.81
N ARG A 202 -22.00 -44.69 -27.25
CA ARG A 202 -22.87 -44.54 -28.44
C ARG A 202 -22.19 -45.06 -29.71
N TRP A 203 -20.91 -44.76 -29.92
CA TRP A 203 -20.15 -45.27 -31.06
C TRP A 203 -19.88 -46.78 -30.98
N LEU A 204 -19.74 -47.33 -29.77
CA LEU A 204 -19.63 -48.78 -29.57
C LEU A 204 -20.94 -49.48 -29.98
N ILE A 205 -22.09 -48.96 -29.55
CA ILE A 205 -23.40 -49.46 -29.96
C ILE A 205 -23.57 -49.33 -31.48
N ALA A 206 -23.22 -48.19 -32.06
CA ALA A 206 -23.27 -48.00 -33.51
C ALA A 206 -22.40 -49.02 -34.25
N THR A 207 -21.18 -49.29 -33.77
CA THR A 207 -20.30 -50.31 -34.35
C THR A 207 -20.92 -51.71 -34.26
N CYS A 208 -21.49 -52.08 -33.09
CA CYS A 208 -22.17 -53.36 -32.90
C CYS A 208 -23.36 -53.52 -33.84
N LEU A 209 -24.19 -52.49 -33.97
CA LEU A 209 -25.32 -52.47 -34.91
C LEU A 209 -24.87 -52.57 -36.37
N SER A 210 -23.79 -51.87 -36.77
CA SER A 210 -23.23 -51.98 -38.12
C SER A 210 -22.69 -53.37 -38.42
N VAL A 211 -22.06 -54.03 -37.44
CA VAL A 211 -21.59 -55.43 -37.58
C VAL A 211 -22.78 -56.37 -37.72
N LEU A 212 -23.81 -56.24 -36.87
CA LEU A 212 -25.03 -57.05 -36.96
C LEU A 212 -25.74 -56.86 -38.30
N LEU A 213 -25.84 -55.63 -38.78
CA LEU A 213 -26.43 -55.32 -40.09
C LEU A 213 -25.62 -55.97 -41.22
N THR A 214 -24.28 -55.88 -41.17
CA THR A 214 -23.40 -56.50 -42.18
C THR A 214 -23.53 -58.03 -42.17
N ALA A 215 -23.60 -58.64 -41.00
CA ALA A 215 -23.82 -60.07 -40.86
C ALA A 215 -25.21 -60.48 -41.39
N GLY A 216 -26.26 -59.71 -41.11
CA GLY A 216 -27.62 -59.94 -41.62
C GLY A 216 -27.69 -59.86 -43.15
N VAL A 217 -27.05 -58.85 -43.75
CA VAL A 217 -26.93 -58.71 -45.21
C VAL A 217 -26.14 -59.87 -45.81
N ALA A 218 -25.07 -60.31 -45.15
CA ALA A 218 -24.29 -61.46 -45.59
C ALA A 218 -25.10 -62.77 -45.56
N ILE A 219 -25.85 -63.02 -44.49
CA ILE A 219 -26.74 -64.20 -44.37
C ILE A 219 -27.84 -64.15 -45.44
N TYR A 220 -28.46 -62.97 -45.65
CA TYR A 220 -29.45 -62.79 -46.71
C TYR A 220 -28.87 -63.11 -48.10
N PHE A 221 -27.65 -62.63 -48.40
CA PHE A 221 -26.98 -62.93 -49.66
C PHE A 221 -26.55 -64.39 -49.79
N LEU A 222 -26.17 -65.07 -48.71
CA LEU A 222 -25.86 -66.51 -48.74
C LEU A 222 -27.12 -67.34 -49.01
N ASN A 223 -28.23 -67.07 -48.32
CA ASN A 223 -29.50 -67.75 -48.53
C ASN A 223 -30.08 -67.52 -49.94
N SER A 224 -29.75 -66.39 -50.58
CA SER A 224 -30.12 -66.15 -51.99
C SER A 224 -29.35 -67.01 -53.00
N ILE A 225 -28.20 -67.57 -52.62
CA ILE A 225 -27.31 -68.37 -53.48
C ILE A 225 -27.54 -69.87 -53.27
N THR A 226 -27.65 -70.31 -52.02
CA THR A 226 -28.02 -71.69 -51.66
C THR A 226 -29.53 -71.82 -51.70
N GLY A 227 -30.10 -72.09 -52.88
CA GLY A 227 -31.53 -72.20 -53.10
C GLY A 227 -32.20 -73.39 -52.42
N ASP A 228 -32.34 -73.33 -51.09
CA ASP A 228 -33.13 -74.29 -50.31
C ASP A 228 -34.57 -73.78 -50.08
N THR A 229 -35.46 -74.72 -49.77
CA THR A 229 -36.72 -74.95 -50.48
C THR A 229 -37.93 -74.40 -49.73
N THR A 230 -37.91 -73.14 -49.28
CA THR A 230 -39.04 -72.55 -48.52
C THR A 230 -39.41 -71.11 -48.89
N ILE A 231 -38.80 -70.54 -49.94
CA ILE A 231 -39.13 -69.18 -50.42
C ILE A 231 -40.00 -69.30 -51.69
N PRO A 232 -41.16 -68.61 -51.78
CA PRO A 232 -42.05 -68.70 -52.93
C PRO A 232 -41.34 -68.34 -54.24
N ALA A 233 -41.72 -69.05 -55.32
CA ALA A 233 -41.08 -69.08 -56.63
C ALA A 233 -40.88 -67.71 -57.35
N ALA A 234 -41.42 -66.62 -56.82
CA ALA A 234 -41.28 -65.27 -57.37
C ALA A 234 -39.86 -64.67 -57.21
N GLN A 235 -38.99 -65.27 -56.39
CA GLN A 235 -37.64 -64.73 -56.10
C GLN A 235 -36.49 -65.54 -56.73
N LYS A 236 -36.77 -66.67 -57.40
CA LYS A 236 -35.79 -67.45 -58.19
C LYS A 236 -35.36 -66.78 -59.49
N THR A 237 -36.02 -65.69 -59.89
CA THR A 237 -35.81 -64.98 -61.16
C THR A 237 -34.61 -64.04 -61.18
N ASN A 238 -33.94 -63.80 -60.03
CA ASN A 238 -32.80 -62.87 -59.95
C ASN A 238 -31.41 -63.55 -60.01
N MET A 239 -31.35 -64.83 -60.40
CA MET A 239 -30.07 -65.48 -60.71
C MET A 239 -29.63 -65.10 -62.13
N PRO A 240 -28.40 -64.58 -62.31
CA PRO A 240 -27.92 -64.14 -63.61
C PRO A 240 -27.91 -65.32 -64.60
N GLN A 241 -28.56 -65.14 -65.74
CA GLN A 241 -28.63 -66.16 -66.79
C GLN A 241 -27.44 -66.05 -67.75
N SER A 242 -26.74 -64.90 -67.74
CA SER A 242 -25.61 -64.58 -68.61
C SER A 242 -24.37 -64.10 -67.84
N ILE A 243 -23.17 -64.30 -68.41
CA ILE A 243 -21.88 -63.90 -67.81
C ILE A 243 -21.82 -62.40 -67.46
N PRO A 244 -22.25 -61.45 -68.33
CA PRO A 244 -22.24 -60.03 -68.01
C PRO A 244 -23.15 -59.67 -66.83
N GLU A 245 -24.33 -60.29 -66.73
CA GLU A 245 -25.25 -60.10 -65.61
C GLU A 245 -24.65 -60.62 -64.30
N ALA A 246 -23.93 -61.75 -64.34
CA ALA A 246 -23.24 -62.29 -63.18
C ALA A 246 -22.13 -61.37 -62.67
N ILE A 247 -21.36 -60.77 -63.57
CA ILE A 247 -20.33 -59.77 -63.23
C ILE A 247 -20.97 -58.55 -62.56
N GLN A 248 -22.05 -58.00 -63.14
CA GLN A 248 -22.75 -56.85 -62.55
C GLN A 248 -23.34 -57.19 -61.16
N TYR A 249 -23.90 -58.39 -61.00
CA TYR A 249 -24.46 -58.86 -59.74
C TYR A 249 -23.40 -58.99 -58.63
N ILE A 250 -22.24 -59.58 -58.95
CA ILE A 250 -21.11 -59.69 -58.02
C ILE A 250 -20.58 -58.30 -57.65
N PHE A 251 -20.41 -57.42 -58.65
CA PHE A 251 -19.89 -56.07 -58.43
C PHE A 251 -20.82 -55.26 -57.52
N ALA A 252 -22.14 -55.30 -57.75
CA ALA A 252 -23.11 -54.61 -56.91
C ALA A 252 -23.05 -55.08 -55.44
N LYS A 253 -22.92 -56.40 -55.20
CA LYS A 253 -22.75 -56.94 -53.85
C LYS A 253 -21.43 -56.52 -53.21
N LEU A 254 -20.34 -56.50 -53.98
CA LEU A 254 -19.02 -56.06 -53.52
C LEU A 254 -19.06 -54.60 -53.10
N VAL A 255 -19.70 -53.73 -53.88
CA VAL A 255 -19.90 -52.31 -53.53
C VAL A 255 -20.65 -52.20 -52.20
N ILE A 256 -21.77 -52.92 -52.03
CA ILE A 256 -22.55 -52.91 -50.77
C ILE A 256 -21.66 -53.35 -49.59
N PHE A 257 -20.96 -54.48 -49.70
CA PHE A 257 -20.07 -54.97 -48.64
C PHE A 257 -18.91 -54.01 -48.33
N SER A 258 -18.34 -53.37 -49.35
CA SER A 258 -17.28 -52.37 -49.21
C SER A 258 -17.78 -51.17 -48.42
N THR A 259 -18.95 -50.64 -48.75
CA THR A 259 -19.58 -49.53 -48.02
C THR A 259 -19.87 -49.90 -46.56
N LEU A 260 -20.44 -51.08 -46.30
CA LEU A 260 -20.74 -51.52 -44.93
C LEU A 260 -19.46 -51.71 -44.11
N THR A 261 -18.42 -52.29 -44.70
CA THR A 261 -17.11 -52.46 -44.05
C THR A 261 -16.48 -51.10 -43.74
N PHE A 262 -16.57 -50.14 -44.67
CA PHE A 262 -16.10 -48.78 -44.45
C PHE A 262 -16.84 -48.09 -43.29
N THR A 263 -18.16 -48.26 -43.19
CA THR A 263 -18.94 -47.76 -42.04
C THR A 263 -18.45 -48.35 -40.71
N ILE A 264 -18.18 -49.66 -40.64
CA ILE A 264 -17.63 -50.31 -39.44
C ILE A 264 -16.28 -49.69 -39.06
N VAL A 265 -15.39 -49.51 -40.02
CA VAL A 265 -14.07 -48.90 -39.79
C VAL A 265 -14.21 -47.46 -39.27
N LEU A 266 -15.13 -46.67 -39.83
CA LEU A 266 -15.40 -45.31 -39.40
C LEU A 266 -15.96 -45.27 -37.96
N CYS A 267 -16.93 -46.12 -37.63
CA CYS A 267 -17.48 -46.21 -36.27
C CYS A 267 -16.39 -46.64 -35.27
N SER A 268 -15.56 -47.63 -35.62
CA SER A 268 -14.45 -48.10 -34.79
C SER A 268 -13.40 -47.01 -34.55
N LYS A 269 -13.05 -46.23 -35.59
CA LYS A 269 -12.14 -45.07 -35.44
C LYS A 269 -12.70 -44.01 -34.49
N ASN A 270 -13.98 -43.66 -34.61
CA ASN A 270 -14.62 -42.68 -33.72
C ASN A 270 -14.71 -43.20 -32.28
N TYR A 271 -15.00 -44.49 -32.09
CA TYR A 271 -14.96 -45.12 -30.77
C TYR A 271 -13.58 -44.98 -30.11
N LYS A 272 -12.51 -45.35 -30.84
CA LYS A 272 -11.13 -45.24 -30.35
C LYS A 272 -10.75 -43.80 -30.01
N SER A 273 -11.08 -42.84 -30.86
CA SER A 273 -10.81 -41.41 -30.61
C SER A 273 -11.50 -40.91 -29.34
N HIS A 274 -12.78 -41.23 -29.15
CA HIS A 274 -13.49 -40.83 -27.93
C HIS A 274 -12.97 -41.56 -26.68
N LYS A 275 -12.53 -42.82 -26.78
CA LYS A 275 -11.88 -43.53 -25.66
C LYS A 275 -10.51 -42.96 -25.31
N HIS A 276 -9.71 -42.58 -26.30
CA HIS A 276 -8.46 -41.85 -26.10
C HIS A 276 -8.72 -40.57 -25.30
N ASN A 277 -9.63 -39.72 -25.79
CA ASN A 277 -9.95 -38.45 -25.15
C ASN A 277 -10.52 -38.65 -23.74
N GLN A 278 -11.40 -39.63 -23.54
CA GLN A 278 -11.89 -39.97 -22.20
C GLN A 278 -10.72 -40.27 -21.26
N THR A 279 -9.86 -41.21 -21.64
CA THR A 279 -8.71 -41.65 -20.81
C THR A 279 -7.77 -40.49 -20.52
N LEU A 280 -7.52 -39.64 -21.51
CA LEU A 280 -6.68 -38.46 -21.34
C LEU A 280 -7.31 -37.49 -20.31
N TYR A 281 -8.57 -37.09 -20.48
CA TYR A 281 -9.22 -36.16 -19.55
C TYR A 281 -9.36 -36.74 -18.14
N ASP A 282 -9.61 -38.05 -18.01
CA ASP A 282 -9.67 -38.75 -16.73
C ASP A 282 -8.32 -38.72 -15.99
N HIS A 283 -7.23 -38.98 -16.71
CA HIS A 283 -5.88 -38.83 -16.18
C HIS A 283 -5.61 -37.38 -15.75
N ARG A 284 -5.99 -36.39 -16.58
CA ARG A 284 -5.76 -34.97 -16.25
C ARG A 284 -6.48 -34.59 -14.96
N ALA A 285 -7.74 -35.00 -14.81
CA ALA A 285 -8.52 -34.76 -13.61
C ALA A 285 -7.88 -35.43 -12.39
N THR A 286 -7.56 -36.73 -12.49
CA THR A 286 -6.92 -37.50 -11.42
C THR A 286 -5.56 -36.91 -11.01
N THR A 287 -4.79 -36.38 -11.98
CA THR A 287 -3.49 -35.73 -11.71
C THR A 287 -3.67 -34.47 -10.88
N LEU A 288 -4.66 -33.64 -11.21
CA LEU A 288 -4.95 -32.42 -10.48
C LEU A 288 -5.51 -32.73 -9.07
N ASP A 289 -6.38 -33.74 -8.95
CA ASP A 289 -6.89 -34.21 -7.66
C ASP A 289 -5.76 -34.74 -6.76
N THR A 290 -4.83 -35.51 -7.34
CA THR A 290 -3.68 -36.07 -6.59
C THR A 290 -2.63 -35.00 -6.29
N PHE A 291 -2.42 -34.04 -7.20
CA PHE A 291 -1.58 -32.86 -6.96
C PHE A 291 -2.04 -32.12 -5.71
N GLN A 292 -3.36 -31.92 -5.56
CA GLN A 292 -3.93 -31.24 -4.41
C GLN A 292 -3.61 -31.97 -3.10
N ALA A 293 -3.70 -33.31 -3.09
CA ALA A 293 -3.34 -34.12 -1.93
C ALA A 293 -1.84 -34.02 -1.58
N PHE A 294 -0.95 -34.06 -2.59
CA PHE A 294 0.49 -33.95 -2.37
C PHE A 294 0.94 -32.54 -1.99
N TYR A 295 0.35 -31.51 -2.60
CA TYR A 295 0.64 -30.11 -2.31
C TYR A 295 0.25 -29.76 -0.87
N ASN A 296 -0.93 -30.22 -0.42
CA ASN A 296 -1.40 -30.02 0.95
C ASN A 296 -0.63 -30.87 1.98
N GLY A 297 -0.11 -32.04 1.58
CA GLY A 297 0.66 -32.93 2.44
C GLY A 297 2.11 -32.50 2.65
N SER A 298 2.62 -31.53 1.89
CA SER A 298 3.99 -31.04 1.98
C SER A 298 4.06 -29.71 2.71
N ASN A 299 4.97 -29.60 3.69
CA ASN A 299 5.28 -28.35 4.40
C ASN A 299 6.49 -27.60 3.81
N ASP A 300 7.24 -28.24 2.91
CA ASP A 300 8.42 -27.65 2.26
C ASP A 300 8.03 -26.97 0.95
N GLU A 301 8.38 -25.70 0.81
CA GLU A 301 8.08 -24.86 -0.35
C GLU A 301 8.83 -25.31 -1.61
N HIS A 302 10.07 -25.80 -1.48
CA HIS A 302 10.82 -26.37 -2.61
C HIS A 302 10.16 -27.66 -3.13
N VAL A 303 9.59 -28.45 -2.24
CA VAL A 303 8.86 -29.67 -2.60
C VAL A 303 7.51 -29.32 -3.23
N LYS A 304 6.81 -28.29 -2.73
CA LYS A 304 5.57 -27.77 -3.33
C LYS A 304 5.79 -27.28 -4.78
N ASP A 305 6.87 -26.56 -5.03
CA ASP A 305 7.23 -26.08 -6.38
C ASP A 305 7.55 -27.24 -7.34
N ALA A 306 8.29 -28.25 -6.88
CA ALA A 306 8.59 -29.44 -7.66
C ALA A 306 7.31 -30.25 -7.99
N ILE A 307 6.41 -30.39 -7.01
CA ILE A 307 5.10 -31.04 -7.18
C ILE A 307 4.25 -30.27 -8.19
N LEU A 308 4.22 -28.93 -8.13
CA LEU A 308 3.48 -28.09 -9.07
C LEU A 308 3.98 -28.25 -10.50
N LEU A 309 5.29 -28.19 -10.71
CA LEU A 309 5.88 -28.35 -12.04
C LEU A 309 5.59 -29.74 -12.61
N GLN A 310 5.75 -30.78 -11.80
CA GLN A 310 5.50 -32.15 -12.23
C GLN A 310 4.02 -32.40 -12.51
N ALA A 311 3.11 -31.85 -11.69
CA ALA A 311 1.68 -31.93 -11.89
C ALA A 311 1.23 -31.17 -13.15
N ALA A 312 1.78 -29.98 -13.41
CA ALA A 312 1.51 -29.23 -14.63
C ALA A 312 1.94 -30.03 -15.87
N TYR A 313 3.15 -30.61 -15.85
CA TYR A 313 3.61 -31.48 -16.93
C TYR A 313 2.72 -32.71 -17.11
N ALA A 314 2.31 -33.36 -16.01
CA ALA A 314 1.49 -34.55 -16.07
C ALA A 314 0.02 -34.26 -16.47
N ALA A 315 -0.52 -33.10 -16.12
CA ALA A 315 -1.89 -32.71 -16.45
C ALA A 315 -2.01 -32.11 -17.87
N PHE A 316 -0.99 -31.41 -18.38
CA PHE A 316 -1.08 -30.73 -19.67
C PHE A 316 -0.20 -31.35 -20.77
N GLY A 317 0.70 -32.26 -20.43
CA GLY A 317 1.49 -33.00 -21.40
C GLY A 317 0.63 -33.86 -22.34
N ASN A 318 1.06 -33.99 -23.59
CA ASN A 318 0.47 -34.96 -24.52
C ASN A 318 0.92 -36.37 -24.11
N ARG A 319 -0.06 -37.23 -23.81
CA ARG A 319 0.17 -38.65 -23.50
C ARG A 319 -0.48 -39.52 -24.55
N GLN A 320 0.31 -40.45 -25.08
CA GLN A 320 -0.19 -41.50 -25.94
C GLN A 320 -1.02 -42.48 -25.09
N THR A 321 -2.21 -42.83 -25.57
CA THR A 321 -3.04 -43.89 -24.94
C THR A 321 -3.05 -45.11 -25.84
N GLY A 322 -3.32 -46.30 -25.28
CA GLY A 322 -3.46 -47.54 -26.06
C GLY A 322 -4.58 -47.53 -27.12
N PHE A 323 -5.36 -46.45 -27.25
CA PHE A 323 -6.37 -46.26 -28.28
C PHE A 323 -5.88 -45.53 -29.54
N GLU A 324 -4.67 -44.96 -29.53
CA GLU A 324 -4.02 -44.43 -30.72
C GLU A 324 -3.30 -45.56 -31.48
N SER A 325 -3.46 -45.59 -32.80
CA SER A 325 -2.55 -46.35 -33.65
C SER A 325 -1.20 -45.66 -33.57
N ILE A 326 -0.15 -46.42 -33.21
CA ILE A 326 1.24 -45.96 -33.16
C ILE A 326 1.58 -45.25 -34.47
N GLN A 327 1.47 -43.92 -34.48
CA GLN A 327 2.23 -43.06 -35.39
C GLN A 327 3.46 -42.65 -34.60
N GLU A 328 4.61 -43.16 -35.03
CA GLU A 328 5.91 -42.75 -34.53
C GLU A 328 6.13 -41.25 -34.71
N LYS A 329 6.92 -40.68 -33.79
CA LYS A 329 7.39 -39.29 -33.66
C LYS A 329 6.35 -38.29 -33.16
N ASP A 330 6.22 -38.24 -31.84
CA ASP A 330 6.58 -37.04 -31.07
C ASP A 330 6.60 -37.40 -29.59
N SER A 331 7.68 -38.06 -29.15
CA SER A 331 8.07 -38.04 -27.74
C SER A 331 9.00 -36.85 -27.55
N PRO A 332 8.60 -35.78 -26.83
CA PRO A 332 9.59 -34.91 -26.21
C PRO A 332 10.38 -35.78 -25.21
N PRO A 333 11.71 -35.67 -25.14
CA PRO A 333 12.53 -36.56 -24.34
C PRO A 333 12.18 -36.44 -22.85
N PRO A 334 12.17 -37.56 -22.08
CA PRO A 334 11.96 -37.57 -20.63
C PRO A 334 13.21 -37.09 -19.85
N MET A 335 13.90 -36.05 -20.34
CA MET A 335 15.13 -35.52 -19.77
C MET A 335 15.08 -33.99 -19.68
N GLN A 336 14.35 -33.45 -18.70
CA GLN A 336 14.57 -32.09 -18.20
C GLN A 336 14.54 -32.00 -16.67
N ILE A 337 14.04 -33.04 -15.98
CA ILE A 337 14.00 -33.07 -14.52
C ILE A 337 15.42 -33.17 -13.94
N VAL A 338 16.34 -33.91 -14.58
CA VAL A 338 17.72 -34.05 -14.09
C VAL A 338 18.56 -32.79 -14.36
N ASP A 339 18.29 -32.05 -15.43
CA ASP A 339 19.07 -30.84 -15.79
C ASP A 339 18.68 -29.62 -14.97
N VAL A 340 17.40 -29.47 -14.61
CA VAL A 340 16.96 -28.38 -13.72
C VAL A 340 17.42 -28.66 -12.28
N LEU A 341 17.31 -29.91 -11.79
CA LEU A 341 17.84 -30.29 -10.47
C LEU A 341 19.38 -30.15 -10.41
N ASN A 342 20.12 -30.60 -11.42
CA ASN A 342 21.58 -30.46 -11.45
C ASN A 342 22.04 -29.00 -11.58
N LYS A 343 21.28 -28.14 -12.27
CA LYS A 343 21.63 -26.72 -12.41
C LYS A 343 21.37 -25.96 -11.10
N THR A 344 20.28 -26.24 -10.41
CA THR A 344 19.98 -25.63 -9.10
C THR A 344 20.95 -26.09 -8.01
N VAL A 345 21.33 -27.37 -8.00
CA VAL A 345 22.33 -27.91 -7.06
C VAL A 345 23.74 -27.35 -7.34
N LYS A 346 24.16 -27.25 -8.61
CA LYS A 346 25.46 -26.64 -8.97
C LYS A 346 25.54 -25.15 -8.64
N THR A 347 24.44 -24.41 -8.77
CA THR A 347 24.39 -23.00 -8.38
C THR A 347 24.41 -22.84 -6.85
N ALA A 348 23.83 -23.76 -6.08
CA ALA A 348 23.93 -23.75 -4.62
C ALA A 348 25.36 -24.09 -4.13
N GLU A 349 26.05 -25.03 -4.77
CA GLU A 349 27.45 -25.36 -4.45
C GLU A 349 28.44 -24.24 -4.81
N SER A 350 28.22 -23.51 -5.92
CA SER A 350 29.11 -22.38 -6.27
C SER A 350 28.96 -21.21 -5.31
N VAL A 351 27.73 -20.92 -4.86
CA VAL A 351 27.47 -19.83 -3.90
C VAL A 351 28.02 -20.16 -2.51
N GLY A 352 27.99 -21.43 -2.08
CA GLY A 352 28.58 -21.84 -0.80
C GLY A 352 30.12 -21.78 -0.76
N LYS A 353 30.78 -21.95 -1.91
CA LYS A 353 32.26 -21.94 -1.99
C LYS A 353 32.84 -20.52 -1.97
N ASP A 354 32.15 -19.55 -2.56
CA ASP A 354 32.59 -18.15 -2.60
C ASP A 354 32.48 -17.45 -1.24
N ILE A 355 31.57 -17.89 -0.36
CA ILE A 355 31.45 -17.35 1.00
C ILE A 355 32.56 -17.87 1.93
N SER A 356 33.11 -19.06 1.67
CA SER A 356 34.17 -19.68 2.50
C SER A 356 35.59 -19.17 2.24
N HIS A 357 35.80 -18.36 1.19
CA HIS A 357 37.10 -17.75 0.87
C HIS A 357 37.18 -16.24 1.18
N SER A 358 36.16 -15.69 1.85
CA SER A 358 36.03 -14.27 2.22
C SER A 358 35.93 -14.04 3.74
N SER A 359 36.39 -14.98 4.57
CA SER A 359 36.49 -14.82 6.03
C SER A 359 37.88 -15.10 6.54
#